data_AF-A0A914NMW0-F1
#
_entry.id   AF-A0A914NMW0-F1
#
_cell.length_a   1.000
_cell.length_b   1.000
_cell.length_c   1.000
_cell.angle_alpha   90.00
_cell.angle_beta   90.00
_cell.angle_gamma   90.00
#
_symmetry.space_group_name_H-M   'P 1'
#
loop_
_entity.id
_entity.type
_entity.pdbx_description
1 polymer ?
#
loop_
_entity_poly.entity_id
_entity_poly.type
_entity_poly.pdbx_seq_one_letter_code
_entity_poly.pdbx_strand_id
1 'polypeptide(L)'
;MMCLYGNYKPPHPPPPPQPLPIKPTFSPPKLTTTTQLNNNENPIVANPICRQPKDRGNLCKGINGNETKIKWYFDEKTLQCLAYGYNGCGGNENKFSSIFECREKCPLPMDFGGCSGNKPSARNSKGEQIFCGGHPGLKIEMCPTGFQCRGMAFYSICCDIENEDLYNKNFNPKCANGKRSYQIFDERNNYNITYLGKSCSDQFCPLNTECVELEIFSHCCE
;
A
#
# COMPACT_ATOMS: atom_id res chain seq x y z
N MET A 1 2.37 -0.54 63.45
CA MET A 1 2.60 -0.16 62.05
C MET A 1 3.37 1.16 62.06
N MET A 2 4.69 1.15 61.85
CA MET A 2 5.49 2.37 61.65
C MET A 2 6.63 2.05 60.66
N CYS A 3 6.58 2.66 59.48
CA CYS A 3 7.63 2.60 58.46
C CYS A 3 8.52 3.85 58.59
N LEU A 4 9.83 3.65 58.47
CA LEU A 4 10.85 4.71 58.51
C LEU A 4 10.80 5.57 57.24
N TYR A 5 10.85 6.90 57.40
CA TYR A 5 10.92 7.87 56.32
C TYR A 5 12.33 7.92 55.70
N GLY A 6 12.47 7.48 54.45
CA GLY A 6 13.63 7.75 53.60
C GLY A 6 13.46 9.09 52.85
N ASN A 7 14.46 9.96 52.91
CA ASN A 7 14.45 11.26 52.23
C ASN A 7 14.54 11.10 50.70
N TYR A 8 13.45 11.42 49.99
CA TYR A 8 13.41 11.46 48.53
C TYR A 8 13.94 12.82 48.03
N LYS A 9 15.04 12.82 47.28
CA LYS A 9 15.60 14.01 46.65
C LYS A 9 15.05 14.10 45.20
N PRO A 10 14.42 15.20 44.78
CA PRO A 10 13.86 15.31 43.44
C PRO A 10 14.96 15.34 42.36
N PRO A 11 14.71 14.79 41.16
CA PRO A 11 15.68 14.80 40.06
C PRO A 11 15.89 16.21 39.50
N HIS A 12 17.14 16.52 39.14
CA HIS A 12 17.51 17.78 38.50
C HIS A 12 16.92 17.89 37.08
N PRO A 13 16.56 19.10 36.62
CA PRO A 13 16.09 19.32 35.26
C PRO A 13 17.21 19.09 34.23
N PRO A 14 16.88 18.59 33.02
CA PRO A 14 17.86 18.34 31.97
C PRO A 14 18.48 19.66 31.46
N PRO A 15 19.76 19.64 31.04
CA PRO A 15 20.42 20.81 30.48
C PRO A 15 19.81 21.23 29.14
N PRO A 16 19.91 22.52 28.77
CA PRO A 16 19.36 23.03 27.51
C PRO A 16 20.05 22.42 26.28
N PRO A 17 19.33 22.22 25.17
CA PRO A 17 19.88 21.62 23.95
C PRO A 17 20.94 22.53 23.33
N GLN A 18 22.10 21.96 23.02
CA GLN A 18 23.17 22.65 22.30
C GLN A 18 22.89 22.64 20.79
N PRO A 19 23.38 23.63 20.02
CA PRO A 19 23.18 23.68 18.57
C PRO A 19 23.81 22.48 17.85
N LEU A 20 23.06 21.85 16.95
CA LEU A 20 23.53 20.75 16.12
C LEU A 20 24.57 21.24 15.08
N PRO A 21 25.64 20.48 14.81
CA PRO A 21 26.58 20.81 13.75
C PRO A 21 25.91 20.74 12.37
N ILE A 22 26.26 21.70 11.50
CA ILE A 22 25.76 21.82 10.13
C ILE A 22 26.14 20.55 9.35
N LYS A 23 25.13 19.81 8.86
CA LYS A 23 25.33 18.60 8.06
C LYS A 23 26.04 18.93 6.73
N PRO A 24 27.02 18.14 6.28
CA PRO A 24 27.55 18.24 4.92
C PRO A 24 26.44 17.90 3.92
N THR A 25 26.31 18.72 2.88
CA THR A 25 25.46 18.47 1.71
C THR A 25 26.01 17.28 0.93
N PHE A 26 25.48 16.08 1.19
CA PHE A 26 25.68 14.92 0.33
C PHE A 26 24.61 14.94 -0.76
N SER A 27 25.05 15.11 -2.00
CA SER A 27 24.21 14.90 -3.19
C SER A 27 23.72 13.45 -3.21
N PRO A 28 22.45 13.18 -3.58
CA PRO A 28 21.94 11.81 -3.63
C PRO A 28 22.77 10.98 -4.62
N PRO A 29 23.15 9.74 -4.28
CA PRO A 29 23.78 8.84 -5.24
C PRO A 29 22.78 8.60 -6.38
N LYS A 30 23.25 8.80 -7.62
CA LYS A 30 22.53 8.42 -8.84
C LYS A 30 22.11 6.96 -8.70
N LEU A 31 20.80 6.72 -8.68
CA LEU A 31 20.21 5.40 -8.83
C LEU A 31 20.58 4.88 -10.22
N THR A 32 21.65 4.08 -10.32
CA THR A 32 21.93 3.32 -11.54
C THR A 32 20.83 2.28 -11.70
N THR A 33 19.95 2.54 -12.66
CA THR A 33 19.01 1.57 -13.22
C THR A 33 19.80 0.41 -13.80
N THR A 34 20.12 -0.60 -12.99
CA THR A 34 20.50 -1.91 -13.49
C THR A 34 19.23 -2.73 -13.63
N THR A 35 18.58 -2.58 -14.78
CA THR A 35 17.62 -3.57 -15.28
C THR A 35 18.39 -4.85 -15.57
N GLN A 36 18.44 -5.77 -14.61
CA GLN A 36 18.50 -7.23 -14.81
C GLN A 36 18.26 -7.92 -13.45
N LEU A 37 17.00 -8.00 -13.00
CA LEU A 37 16.58 -9.10 -12.15
C LEU A 37 16.32 -10.28 -13.09
N ASN A 38 17.27 -11.21 -13.09
CA ASN A 38 17.15 -12.61 -13.47
C ASN A 38 15.71 -13.14 -13.65
N ASN A 39 15.41 -13.62 -14.86
CA ASN A 39 14.14 -14.20 -15.33
C ASN A 39 13.74 -15.53 -14.64
N ASN A 40 13.82 -15.62 -13.31
CA ASN A 40 13.31 -16.73 -12.49
C ASN A 40 12.69 -16.19 -11.19
N GLU A 41 11.87 -15.14 -11.28
CA GLU A 41 11.04 -14.71 -10.16
C GLU A 41 9.71 -15.46 -10.23
N ASN A 42 9.43 -16.27 -9.20
CA ASN A 42 8.08 -16.75 -8.98
C ASN A 42 7.14 -15.54 -8.88
N PRO A 43 6.04 -15.51 -9.63
CA PRO A 43 5.14 -14.36 -9.63
C PRO A 43 4.54 -14.17 -8.24
N ILE A 44 4.47 -12.91 -7.79
CA ILE A 44 3.92 -12.54 -6.47
C ILE A 44 2.52 -13.13 -6.30
N VAL A 45 1.68 -13.03 -7.33
CA VAL A 45 0.38 -13.68 -7.38
C VAL A 45 0.46 -14.87 -8.32
N ALA A 46 0.19 -16.07 -7.81
CA ALA A 46 0.29 -17.31 -8.58
C ALA A 46 -0.65 -17.33 -9.79
N ASN A 47 -1.90 -16.86 -9.60
CA ASN A 47 -2.92 -16.83 -10.64
C ASN A 47 -2.52 -15.84 -11.77
N PRO A 48 -2.26 -16.32 -13.00
CA PRO A 48 -1.80 -15.47 -14.11
C PRO A 48 -2.82 -14.42 -14.53
N ILE A 49 -4.12 -14.66 -14.32
CA ILE A 49 -5.17 -13.70 -14.63
C ILE A 49 -4.93 -12.37 -13.92
N CYS A 50 -4.47 -12.42 -12.66
CA CYS A 50 -4.23 -11.25 -11.82
C CYS A 50 -3.08 -10.36 -12.33
N ARG A 51 -2.27 -10.86 -13.27
CA ARG A 51 -1.12 -10.15 -13.87
C ARG A 51 -1.47 -9.49 -15.20
N GLN A 52 -2.68 -9.73 -15.71
CA GLN A 52 -3.16 -9.03 -16.89
C GLN A 52 -3.47 -7.57 -16.53
N PRO A 53 -3.25 -6.60 -17.43
CA PRO A 53 -3.62 -5.21 -17.17
C PRO A 53 -5.14 -5.08 -17.03
N LYS A 54 -5.66 -4.01 -16.41
CA LYS A 54 -7.10 -3.71 -16.55
C LYS A 54 -7.44 -3.52 -18.03
N ASP A 55 -8.59 -4.02 -18.44
CA ASP A 55 -9.07 -3.85 -19.81
C ASP A 55 -10.53 -3.41 -19.78
N ARG A 56 -10.75 -2.16 -20.24
CA ARG A 56 -12.09 -1.55 -20.33
C ARG A 56 -12.99 -2.27 -21.32
N GLY A 57 -12.43 -3.05 -22.25
CA GLY A 57 -13.16 -3.62 -23.36
C GLY A 57 -13.80 -2.55 -24.24
N ASN A 58 -14.83 -2.96 -24.97
CA ASN A 58 -15.55 -2.11 -25.91
C ASN A 58 -17.04 -2.08 -25.57
N LEU A 59 -17.74 -1.06 -26.09
CA LEU A 59 -19.19 -0.99 -26.00
C LEU A 59 -19.82 -2.17 -26.77
N CYS A 60 -20.75 -2.87 -26.13
CA CYS A 60 -21.48 -3.97 -26.75
C CYS A 60 -22.34 -3.48 -27.92
N LYS A 61 -22.22 -4.11 -29.09
CA LYS A 61 -23.13 -3.83 -30.23
C LYS A 61 -24.49 -4.48 -29.95
N GLY A 62 -25.56 -3.71 -29.96
CA GLY A 62 -26.94 -4.22 -29.92
C GLY A 62 -27.67 -4.17 -28.58
N ILE A 63 -27.06 -3.62 -27.53
CA ILE A 63 -27.80 -3.24 -26.31
C ILE A 63 -28.23 -1.78 -26.47
N ASN A 64 -29.52 -1.47 -26.36
CA ASN A 64 -30.07 -0.11 -26.40
C ASN A 64 -29.69 0.76 -25.17
N GLY A 65 -28.59 0.41 -24.51
CA GLY A 65 -28.05 1.06 -23.32
C GLY A 65 -26.55 0.80 -23.27
N ASN A 66 -25.78 1.86 -23.51
CA ASN A 66 -24.33 1.88 -23.36
C ASN A 66 -23.97 1.96 -21.86
N GLU A 67 -24.33 0.94 -21.09
CA GLU A 67 -24.13 0.98 -19.64
C GLU A 67 -22.72 0.49 -19.29
N THR A 68 -21.86 1.45 -18.91
CA THR A 68 -20.58 1.15 -18.29
C THR A 68 -20.83 0.53 -16.92
N LYS A 69 -20.26 -0.65 -16.68
CA LYS A 69 -20.41 -1.38 -15.42
C LYS A 69 -19.17 -1.21 -14.57
N ILE A 70 -19.34 -1.06 -13.27
CA ILE A 70 -18.24 -1.11 -12.33
C ILE A 70 -17.75 -2.54 -12.18
N LYS A 71 -16.44 -2.73 -12.32
CA LYS A 71 -15.74 -3.99 -12.08
C LYS A 71 -14.48 -3.72 -11.26
N TRP A 72 -13.89 -4.78 -10.73
CA TRP A 72 -12.62 -4.74 -9.99
C TRP A 72 -11.54 -5.50 -10.75
N TYR A 73 -10.30 -5.05 -10.65
CA TYR A 73 -9.13 -5.75 -11.16
C TYR A 73 -8.01 -5.70 -10.12
N PHE A 74 -7.11 -6.68 -10.14
CA PHE A 74 -5.92 -6.66 -9.32
C PHE A 74 -4.81 -5.85 -9.99
N ASP A 75 -4.28 -4.86 -9.30
CA ASP A 75 -3.15 -4.05 -9.76
C ASP A 75 -1.85 -4.51 -9.06
N GLU A 76 -0.96 -5.19 -9.78
CA GLU A 76 0.31 -5.72 -9.23
C GLU A 76 1.26 -4.64 -8.69
N LYS A 77 1.08 -3.39 -9.15
CA LYS A 77 1.91 -2.27 -8.67
C LYS A 77 1.49 -1.84 -7.27
N THR A 78 0.21 -1.90 -6.94
CA THR A 78 -0.29 -1.51 -5.62
C THR A 78 -0.60 -2.71 -4.73
N LEU A 79 -0.69 -3.90 -5.31
CA LEU A 79 -1.16 -5.13 -4.67
C LEU A 79 -2.59 -5.00 -4.12
N GLN A 80 -3.41 -4.19 -4.80
CA GLN A 80 -4.80 -3.94 -4.42
C GLN A 80 -5.76 -4.31 -5.53
N CYS A 81 -6.97 -4.65 -5.12
CA CYS A 81 -8.12 -4.76 -6.00
C CYS A 81 -8.77 -3.38 -6.15
N LEU A 82 -8.72 -2.81 -7.35
CA LEU A 82 -9.16 -1.44 -7.64
C LEU A 82 -10.37 -1.43 -8.56
N ALA A 83 -11.29 -0.49 -8.33
CA ALA A 83 -12.48 -0.32 -9.15
C ALA A 83 -12.16 0.39 -10.47
N TYR A 84 -12.85 0.02 -11.55
CA TYR A 84 -12.79 0.67 -12.85
C TYR A 84 -14.10 0.51 -13.63
N GLY A 85 -14.35 1.42 -14.57
CA GLY A 85 -15.44 1.33 -15.54
C GLY A 85 -15.13 0.35 -16.68
N TYR A 86 -15.97 -0.66 -16.86
CA TYR A 86 -15.92 -1.64 -17.93
C TYR A 86 -17.06 -1.41 -18.93
N ASN A 87 -16.74 -1.37 -20.22
CA ASN A 87 -17.66 -0.99 -21.30
C ASN A 87 -18.67 -2.08 -21.68
N GLY A 88 -18.64 -3.22 -21.01
CA GLY A 88 -19.66 -4.27 -21.13
C GLY A 88 -19.24 -5.47 -21.99
N CYS A 89 -18.38 -5.28 -23.00
CA CYS A 89 -17.97 -6.36 -23.92
C CYS A 89 -16.46 -6.51 -24.06
N GLY A 90 -16.01 -7.76 -24.20
CA GLY A 90 -14.61 -8.11 -24.36
C GLY A 90 -13.78 -7.89 -23.10
N GLY A 91 -12.61 -7.30 -23.29
CA GLY A 91 -11.60 -7.17 -22.24
C GLY A 91 -10.94 -8.51 -21.91
N ASN A 92 -10.36 -8.60 -20.72
CA ASN A 92 -9.66 -9.80 -20.25
C ASN A 92 -10.25 -10.34 -18.93
N GLU A 93 -9.59 -11.32 -18.33
CA GLU A 93 -10.08 -12.06 -17.17
C GLU A 93 -9.76 -11.38 -15.83
N ASN A 94 -8.88 -10.38 -15.80
CA ASN A 94 -8.63 -9.56 -14.61
C ASN A 94 -9.78 -8.57 -14.39
N LYS A 95 -10.98 -9.12 -14.19
CA LYS A 95 -12.25 -8.42 -14.18
C LYS A 95 -13.23 -9.18 -13.31
N PHE A 96 -13.38 -8.71 -12.08
CA PHE A 96 -14.20 -9.32 -11.05
C PHE A 96 -15.44 -8.48 -10.75
N SER A 97 -16.49 -9.13 -10.24
CA SER A 97 -17.79 -8.51 -9.93
C SER A 97 -17.89 -8.03 -8.49
N SER A 98 -16.87 -8.24 -7.66
CA SER A 98 -16.72 -7.63 -6.34
C SER A 98 -15.24 -7.48 -5.99
N ILE A 99 -14.91 -6.54 -5.10
CA ILE A 99 -13.55 -6.45 -4.52
C ILE A 99 -13.17 -7.75 -3.81
N PHE A 100 -14.15 -8.41 -3.19
CA PHE A 100 -13.96 -9.67 -2.52
C PHE A 100 -13.53 -10.77 -3.51
N GLU A 101 -14.27 -10.94 -4.60
CA GLU A 101 -13.95 -11.94 -5.63
C GLU A 101 -12.53 -11.71 -6.17
N CYS A 102 -12.15 -10.46 -6.39
CA CYS A 102 -10.80 -10.11 -6.77
C CYS A 102 -9.75 -10.56 -5.73
N ARG A 103 -9.97 -10.28 -4.44
CA ARG A 103 -9.05 -10.70 -3.35
C ARG A 103 -8.95 -12.22 -3.21
N GLU A 104 -10.05 -12.95 -3.43
CA GLU A 104 -10.08 -14.41 -3.36
C GLU A 104 -9.35 -15.05 -4.55
N LYS A 105 -9.51 -14.48 -5.76
CA LYS A 105 -8.88 -14.97 -6.99
C LYS A 105 -7.42 -14.54 -7.14
N CYS A 106 -7.04 -13.44 -6.49
CA CYS A 106 -5.70 -12.85 -6.52
C CYS A 106 -5.11 -12.71 -5.11
N PRO A 107 -5.00 -13.81 -4.34
CA PRO A 107 -4.45 -13.75 -2.99
C PRO A 107 -2.95 -13.47 -3.04
N LEU A 108 -2.47 -12.68 -2.10
CA LEU A 108 -1.04 -12.56 -1.83
C LEU A 108 -0.58 -13.78 -1.01
N PRO A 109 0.65 -14.29 -1.25
CA PRO A 109 1.25 -15.31 -0.41
C PRO A 109 1.30 -14.86 1.06
N MET A 110 1.07 -15.77 2.00
CA MET A 110 1.13 -15.45 3.44
C MET A 110 2.53 -15.01 3.87
N ASP A 111 3.56 -15.48 3.16
CA ASP A 111 4.96 -15.15 3.34
C ASP A 111 5.41 -13.97 2.44
N PHE A 112 4.48 -13.23 1.83
CA PHE A 112 4.81 -12.06 1.03
C PHE A 112 5.48 -10.96 1.88
N GLY A 113 6.81 -10.91 1.81
CA GLY A 113 7.67 -9.98 2.55
C GLY A 113 7.96 -8.68 1.80
N GLY A 114 6.95 -8.08 1.17
CA GLY A 114 7.08 -6.83 0.43
C GLY A 114 6.63 -5.60 1.22
N CYS A 115 7.17 -4.44 0.87
CA CYS A 115 6.70 -3.16 1.35
C CYS A 115 5.43 -2.73 0.59
N SER A 116 4.75 -1.71 1.09
CA SER A 116 3.49 -1.23 0.52
C SER A 116 3.69 -0.80 -0.94
N GLY A 117 2.71 -1.12 -1.79
CA GLY A 117 2.79 -0.80 -3.22
C GLY A 117 3.89 -1.57 -3.96
N ASN A 118 4.06 -2.84 -3.63
CA ASN A 118 5.03 -3.74 -4.25
C ASN A 118 6.46 -3.16 -4.28
N LYS A 119 6.82 -2.42 -3.23
CA LYS A 119 8.17 -1.86 -3.11
C LYS A 119 9.13 -2.87 -2.49
N PRO A 120 10.39 -2.87 -2.92
CA PRO A 120 11.41 -3.71 -2.31
C PRO A 120 11.68 -3.25 -0.87
N SER A 121 11.95 -4.20 0.01
CA SER A 121 12.48 -3.91 1.34
C SER A 121 13.97 -3.57 1.31
N ALA A 122 14.46 -3.01 2.40
CA ALA A 122 15.87 -2.69 2.55
C ALA A 122 16.72 -3.95 2.39
N ARG A 123 17.84 -3.80 1.69
CA ARG A 123 18.83 -4.85 1.47
C ARG A 123 20.17 -4.43 2.05
N ASN A 124 20.92 -5.38 2.57
CA ASN A 124 22.28 -5.15 3.06
C ASN A 124 23.26 -5.01 1.87
N SER A 125 24.54 -4.81 2.17
CA SER A 125 25.60 -4.66 1.15
C SER A 125 25.78 -5.88 0.24
N LYS A 126 25.26 -7.06 0.63
CA LYS A 126 25.29 -8.29 -0.17
C LYS A 126 24.01 -8.48 -1.00
N GLY A 127 23.06 -7.54 -0.91
CA GLY A 127 21.77 -7.65 -1.58
C GLY A 127 20.77 -8.54 -0.84
N GLU A 128 21.06 -8.98 0.39
CA GLU A 128 20.15 -9.80 1.20
C GLU A 128 19.13 -8.91 1.92
N GLN A 129 17.89 -9.38 2.05
CA GLN A 129 16.83 -8.66 2.76
C GLN A 129 17.20 -8.45 4.24
N ILE A 130 17.01 -7.23 4.75
CA ILE A 130 17.25 -6.89 6.16
C ILE A 130 15.99 -7.17 6.96
N PHE A 131 16.09 -8.12 7.89
CA PHE A 131 15.05 -8.40 8.88
C PHE A 131 15.27 -7.55 10.13
N CYS A 132 14.18 -7.09 10.72
CA CYS A 132 14.15 -6.29 11.94
C CYS A 132 13.13 -6.88 12.93
N GLY A 133 13.21 -6.52 14.22
CA GLY A 133 12.29 -7.03 15.25
C GLY A 133 12.50 -8.53 15.55
N GLY A 134 12.61 -8.88 16.84
CA GLY A 134 13.05 -10.21 17.25
C GLY A 134 12.14 -11.36 16.81
N HIS A 135 12.64 -12.22 15.92
CA HIS A 135 12.11 -13.55 15.68
C HIS A 135 13.14 -14.60 16.13
N PRO A 136 12.73 -15.71 16.78
CA PRO A 136 13.65 -16.78 17.13
C PRO A 136 14.42 -17.28 15.90
N GLY A 137 15.75 -17.23 15.95
CA GLY A 137 16.63 -17.72 14.87
C GLY A 137 16.97 -16.72 13.76
N LEU A 138 16.52 -15.46 13.81
CA LEU A 138 16.93 -14.40 12.86
C LEU A 138 17.88 -13.40 13.52
N LYS A 139 18.91 -12.99 12.76
CA LYS A 139 19.86 -11.95 13.18
C LYS A 139 19.14 -10.60 13.16
N ILE A 140 18.92 -10.04 14.34
CA ILE A 140 18.19 -8.77 14.52
C ILE A 140 19.11 -7.62 14.12
N GLU A 141 18.73 -6.86 13.11
CA GLU A 141 19.43 -5.63 12.69
C GLU A 141 18.52 -4.41 12.86
N MET A 142 19.11 -3.26 13.17
CA MET A 142 18.38 -1.99 13.13
C MET A 142 18.18 -1.59 11.67
N CYS A 143 16.98 -1.09 11.33
CA CYS A 143 16.74 -0.60 9.99
C CYS A 143 17.67 0.57 9.64
N PRO A 144 18.16 0.64 8.39
CA PRO A 144 19.00 1.76 7.95
C PRO A 144 18.25 3.08 8.01
N THR A 145 18.99 4.19 7.98
CA THR A 145 18.38 5.54 7.96
C THR A 145 17.41 5.68 6.79
N GLY A 146 16.22 6.21 7.06
CA GLY A 146 15.13 6.32 6.07
C GLY A 146 14.18 5.12 6.04
N PHE A 147 14.46 4.06 6.80
CA PHE A 147 13.62 2.86 6.86
C PHE A 147 13.03 2.64 8.26
N GLN A 148 11.79 2.17 8.31
CA GLN A 148 11.11 1.73 9.51
C GLN A 148 10.93 0.22 9.54
N CYS A 149 10.90 -0.33 10.75
CA CYS A 149 10.65 -1.76 10.94
C CYS A 149 9.15 -2.04 10.87
N ARG A 150 8.72 -2.77 9.83
CA ARG A 150 7.33 -3.16 9.63
C ARG A 150 7.14 -4.64 9.94
N GLY A 151 6.33 -4.92 10.96
CA GLY A 151 5.96 -6.28 11.36
C GLY A 151 5.03 -6.95 10.34
N MET A 152 5.38 -8.16 9.93
CA MET A 152 4.53 -9.07 9.17
C MET A 152 4.06 -10.21 10.07
N ALA A 153 3.35 -11.19 9.49
CA ALA A 153 2.76 -12.31 10.25
C ALA A 153 3.79 -13.13 11.05
N PHE A 154 5.01 -13.30 10.53
CA PHE A 154 6.04 -14.14 11.16
C PHE A 154 7.39 -13.42 11.34
N TYR A 155 7.73 -12.47 10.49
CA TYR A 155 9.00 -11.75 10.58
C TYR A 155 8.73 -10.26 10.35
N SER A 156 9.71 -9.41 10.59
CA SER A 156 9.60 -7.99 10.24
C SER A 156 10.71 -7.59 9.30
N ILE A 157 10.43 -6.63 8.44
CA ILE A 157 11.35 -6.14 7.41
C ILE A 157 11.48 -4.62 7.50
N CYS A 158 12.55 -4.10 6.94
CA CYS A 158 12.76 -2.67 6.84
C CYS A 158 12.12 -2.11 5.56
N CYS A 159 11.15 -1.21 5.71
CA CYS A 159 10.47 -0.53 4.62
C CYS A 159 10.75 0.97 4.64
N ASP A 160 10.85 1.56 3.44
CA ASP A 160 11.10 2.98 3.26
C ASP A 160 9.99 3.82 3.89
N ILE A 161 10.36 4.77 4.76
CA ILE A 161 9.40 5.55 5.55
C ILE A 161 8.51 6.39 4.65
N GLU A 162 9.09 7.12 3.69
CA GLU A 162 8.36 8.03 2.81
C GLU A 162 7.34 7.28 1.94
N ASN A 163 7.73 6.12 1.40
CA ASN A 163 6.84 5.27 0.64
C ASN A 163 5.67 4.74 1.48
N GLU A 164 5.94 4.21 2.68
CA GLU A 164 4.87 3.69 3.54
C GLU A 164 3.90 4.79 3.95
N ASP A 165 4.42 5.99 4.29
CA ASP A 165 3.60 7.14 4.67
C ASP A 165 2.74 7.63 3.51
N LEU A 166 3.32 7.76 2.30
CA LEU A 166 2.61 8.15 1.09
C LEU A 166 1.52 7.12 0.75
N TYR A 167 1.87 5.83 0.77
CA TYR A 167 0.93 4.76 0.47
C TYR A 167 -0.22 4.75 1.46
N ASN A 168 0.06 4.81 2.77
CA ASN A 168 -0.98 4.84 3.80
C ASN A 168 -1.91 6.07 3.65
N LYS A 169 -1.34 7.24 3.35
CA LYS A 169 -2.11 8.47 3.10
C LYS A 169 -3.02 8.34 1.86
N ASN A 170 -2.54 7.70 0.79
CA ASN A 170 -3.31 7.49 -0.44
C ASN A 170 -4.34 6.36 -0.30
N PHE A 171 -4.06 5.37 0.55
CA PHE A 171 -4.96 4.23 0.83
C PHE A 171 -6.08 4.61 1.80
N ASN A 172 -5.82 5.56 2.71
CA ASN A 172 -6.80 6.13 3.64
C ASN A 172 -7.02 7.64 3.37
N PRO A 173 -7.50 8.00 2.16
CA PRO A 173 -7.62 9.38 1.74
C PRO A 173 -8.77 10.10 2.47
N LYS A 174 -8.63 11.42 2.60
CA LYS A 174 -9.63 12.31 3.19
C LYS A 174 -10.06 13.34 2.16
N CYS A 175 -11.36 13.59 2.08
CA CYS A 175 -11.90 14.65 1.24
C CYS A 175 -11.73 16.03 1.89
N ALA A 176 -11.68 17.06 1.05
CA ALA A 176 -11.67 18.46 1.49
C ALA A 176 -13.05 18.89 2.02
N ASN A 177 -13.09 20.02 2.73
CA ASN A 177 -14.33 20.71 3.14
C ASN A 177 -15.29 19.87 3.99
N GLY A 178 -14.77 18.92 4.77
CA GLY A 178 -15.59 18.07 5.66
C GLY A 178 -16.40 16.99 4.94
N LYS A 179 -16.24 16.86 3.61
CA LYS A 179 -16.81 15.75 2.84
C LYS A 179 -16.24 14.41 3.31
N ARG A 180 -16.98 13.33 3.06
CA ARG A 180 -16.53 11.97 3.39
C ARG A 180 -16.06 11.24 2.15
N SER A 181 -15.01 10.44 2.31
CA SER A 181 -14.60 9.49 1.28
C SER A 181 -15.70 8.46 1.11
N TYR A 182 -16.11 8.20 -0.13
CA TYR A 182 -17.07 7.17 -0.45
C TYR A 182 -16.54 5.81 0.01
N GLN A 183 -17.40 5.05 0.70
CA GLN A 183 -17.06 3.76 1.28
C GLN A 183 -18.04 2.70 0.76
N ILE A 184 -17.56 1.47 0.65
CA ILE A 184 -18.40 0.29 0.42
C ILE A 184 -18.29 -0.63 1.63
N PHE A 185 -19.37 -1.36 1.93
CA PHE A 185 -19.41 -2.28 3.06
C PHE A 185 -18.86 -3.65 2.65
N ASP A 186 -17.92 -4.18 3.43
CA ASP A 186 -17.44 -5.56 3.33
C ASP A 186 -18.26 -6.44 4.27
N GLU A 187 -19.28 -7.11 3.72
CA GLU A 187 -20.22 -7.94 4.49
C GLU A 187 -19.55 -9.10 5.22
N ARG A 188 -18.44 -9.65 4.69
CA ARG A 188 -17.80 -10.83 5.29
C ARG A 188 -17.04 -10.49 6.55
N ASN A 189 -16.43 -9.32 6.56
CA ASN A 189 -15.60 -8.85 7.65
C ASN A 189 -16.30 -7.79 8.51
N ASN A 190 -17.53 -7.41 8.14
CA ASN A 190 -18.38 -6.46 8.86
C ASN A 190 -17.71 -5.09 9.10
N TYR A 191 -17.09 -4.52 8.06
CA TYR A 191 -16.50 -3.18 8.14
C TYR A 191 -16.58 -2.43 6.81
N ASN A 192 -16.49 -1.10 6.87
CA ASN A 192 -16.45 -0.24 5.68
C ASN A 192 -15.03 -0.13 5.16
N ILE A 193 -14.88 -0.26 3.84
CA ILE A 193 -13.63 -0.01 3.12
C ILE A 193 -13.76 1.22 2.25
N THR A 194 -12.67 1.98 2.13
CA THR A 194 -12.61 3.09 1.17
C THR A 194 -12.73 2.55 -0.24
N TYR A 195 -13.57 3.19 -1.04
CA TYR A 195 -13.76 2.85 -2.44
C TYR A 195 -12.66 3.49 -3.31
N LEU A 196 -11.70 2.67 -3.74
CA LEU A 196 -10.51 3.12 -4.44
C LEU A 196 -10.50 2.65 -5.91
N GLY A 197 -10.04 3.55 -6.78
CA GLY A 197 -9.65 3.27 -8.16
C GLY A 197 -8.18 3.59 -8.37
N LYS A 198 -7.66 3.31 -9.57
CA LYS A 198 -6.25 3.66 -9.88
C LYS A 198 -6.12 5.11 -10.31
N SER A 199 -7.00 5.56 -11.20
CA SER A 199 -7.08 6.94 -11.67
C SER A 199 -8.54 7.37 -11.87
N CYS A 200 -8.84 8.65 -11.74
CA CYS A 200 -10.14 9.23 -12.11
C CYS A 200 -10.49 9.01 -13.59
N SER A 201 -9.48 8.87 -14.45
CA SER A 201 -9.68 8.44 -15.83
C SER A 201 -10.35 7.08 -15.93
N ASP A 202 -10.32 6.25 -14.88
CA ASP A 202 -10.96 4.93 -14.84
C ASP A 202 -12.48 4.97 -14.68
N GLN A 203 -13.10 6.14 -14.47
CA GLN A 203 -14.57 6.31 -14.43
C GLN A 203 -15.25 5.32 -13.46
N PHE A 204 -14.68 5.17 -12.26
CA PHE A 204 -15.16 4.24 -11.26
C PHE A 204 -16.11 4.87 -10.24
N CYS A 205 -16.13 6.20 -10.11
CA CYS A 205 -16.90 6.87 -9.08
C CYS A 205 -18.42 6.77 -9.29
N PRO A 206 -19.20 6.51 -8.22
CA PRO A 206 -20.66 6.51 -8.27
C PRO A 206 -21.24 7.88 -8.64
N LEU A 207 -22.51 7.89 -9.05
CA LEU A 207 -23.26 9.13 -9.30
C LEU A 207 -23.28 10.03 -8.06
N ASN A 208 -23.24 11.34 -8.28
CA ASN A 208 -23.20 12.38 -7.24
C ASN A 208 -21.96 12.37 -6.34
N THR A 209 -20.90 11.64 -6.73
CA THR A 209 -19.59 11.73 -6.07
C THR A 209 -18.58 12.41 -6.98
N GLU A 210 -17.61 13.08 -6.38
CA GLU A 210 -16.53 13.76 -7.09
C GLU A 210 -15.26 12.91 -7.02
N CYS A 211 -14.62 12.66 -8.17
CA CYS A 211 -13.36 11.92 -8.18
C CYS A 211 -12.18 12.83 -7.83
N VAL A 212 -11.33 12.37 -6.93
CA VAL A 212 -10.09 13.04 -6.53
C VAL A 212 -8.91 12.12 -6.84
N GLU A 213 -8.04 12.58 -7.73
CA GLU A 213 -6.81 11.90 -8.14
C GLU A 213 -5.70 12.14 -7.12
N LEU A 214 -5.04 11.08 -6.67
CA LEU A 214 -3.87 11.12 -5.78
C LEU A 214 -2.66 10.52 -6.51
N GLU A 215 -1.53 10.45 -5.81
CA GLU A 215 -0.28 9.99 -6.42
C GLU A 215 -0.27 8.49 -6.73
N ILE A 216 -0.89 7.68 -5.87
CA ILE A 216 -0.89 6.20 -5.99
C ILE A 216 -2.26 5.66 -6.41
N PHE A 217 -3.33 6.27 -5.89
CA PHE A 217 -4.72 5.85 -6.07
C PHE A 217 -5.60 7.04 -6.45
N SER A 218 -6.88 6.77 -6.69
CA SER A 218 -7.94 7.78 -6.72
C SER A 218 -9.09 7.35 -5.83
N HIS A 219 -9.84 8.30 -5.30
CA HIS A 219 -11.04 8.02 -4.51
C HIS A 219 -12.19 8.96 -4.88
N CYS A 220 -13.37 8.68 -4.34
CA CYS A 220 -14.56 9.48 -4.59
C CYS A 220 -15.00 10.19 -3.30
N CYS A 221 -15.47 11.41 -3.42
CA CYS A 221 -15.93 12.25 -2.32
C CYS A 221 -17.43 12.54 -2.41
N GLU A 222 -18.14 12.36 -1.29
CA GLU A 222 -19.55 12.74 -1.09
C GLU A 222 -19.67 14.18 -0.58
#